data_AF-A0A0N4SVE5-F1
#
_entry.id   AF-A0A0N4SVE5-F1
#
_cell.length_a   1.000
_cell.length_b   1.000
_cell.length_c   1.000
_cell.angle_alpha   90.00
_cell.angle_beta   90.00
_cell.angle_gamma   90.00
#
_symmetry.space_group_name_H-M   'P 1'
#
loop_
_entity.id
_entity.type
_entity.pdbx_description
1 polymer ?
#
loop_
_entity_poly.entity_id
_entity_poly.type
_entity_poly.pdbx_seq_one_letter_code
_entity_poly.pdbx_strand_id
1 'polypeptide(L)'
;MGPAPRILELFYDVLSPYSWLGFEVLCRYQHLWNIKLQLRPTLIAGIMKDSGNQPPAMVPRKGQYIFKEIPLLKQFFQVPLNIPKDFFGETVKKGSINAMRFLTTVSMEQPEMLEKVSREIWMRVWSRDEDITEYQSILAVSV
;
A
#
# COMPACT_ATOMS: atom_id res chain seq x y z
N MET A 1 -7.10 -35.74 4.43
CA MET A 1 -6.79 -34.46 3.75
C MET A 1 -7.37 -33.35 4.62
N GLY A 2 -6.60 -32.30 4.90
CA GLY A 2 -7.11 -31.13 5.65
C GLY A 2 -8.13 -30.33 4.83
N PRO A 3 -8.84 -29.38 5.45
CA PRO A 3 -9.77 -28.51 4.74
C PRO A 3 -9.04 -27.64 3.70
N ALA A 4 -9.72 -27.33 2.59
CA ALA A 4 -9.19 -26.43 1.58
C ALA A 4 -8.88 -25.02 2.17
N PRO A 5 -7.86 -24.32 1.65
CA PRO A 5 -7.52 -22.98 2.13
C PRO A 5 -8.64 -21.98 1.86
N ARG A 6 -8.81 -21.01 2.77
CA ARG A 6 -9.75 -19.89 2.59
C ARG A 6 -9.12 -18.82 1.70
N ILE A 7 -9.88 -18.34 0.71
CA ILE A 7 -9.43 -17.22 -0.10
C ILE A 7 -9.53 -15.95 0.75
N LEU A 8 -8.44 -15.19 0.81
CA LEU A 8 -8.38 -13.90 1.48
C LEU A 8 -7.92 -12.86 0.47
N GLU A 9 -8.81 -11.94 0.11
CA GLU A 9 -8.52 -10.89 -0.87
C GLU A 9 -8.15 -9.59 -0.15
N LEU A 10 -6.97 -9.04 -0.49
CA LEU A 10 -6.52 -7.75 0.00
C LEU A 10 -6.58 -6.72 -1.12
N PHE A 11 -7.51 -5.77 -1.00
CA PHE A 11 -7.57 -4.57 -1.84
C PHE A 11 -6.69 -3.50 -1.24
N TYR A 12 -5.71 -2.99 -2.00
CA TYR A 12 -4.73 -2.04 -1.50
C TYR A 12 -4.34 -1.00 -2.54
N ASP A 13 -3.93 0.17 -2.03
CA ASP A 13 -3.28 1.24 -2.78
C ASP A 13 -1.95 1.57 -2.11
N VAL A 14 -0.88 1.73 -2.89
CA VAL A 14 0.44 2.12 -2.37
C VAL A 14 0.46 3.52 -1.76
N LEU A 15 -0.55 4.35 -2.05
CA LEU A 15 -0.76 5.65 -1.40
C LEU A 15 -1.36 5.54 0.02
N SER A 16 -1.69 4.32 0.48
CA SER A 16 -2.24 4.10 1.82
C SER A 16 -1.18 3.50 2.75
N PRO A 17 -0.81 4.18 3.85
CA PRO A 17 0.17 3.62 4.80
C PRO A 17 -0.43 2.46 5.59
N TYR A 18 -1.74 2.51 5.88
CA TYR A 18 -2.45 1.41 6.55
C TYR A 18 -2.57 0.16 5.69
N SER A 19 -2.66 0.34 4.37
CA SER A 19 -2.64 -0.77 3.44
C SER A 19 -1.29 -1.48 3.44
N TRP A 20 -0.17 -0.76 3.61
CA TRP A 20 1.15 -1.39 3.76
C TRP A 20 1.23 -2.23 5.05
N LEU A 21 0.76 -1.68 6.16
CA LEU A 21 0.75 -2.40 7.44
C LEU A 21 -0.08 -3.70 7.35
N GLY A 22 -1.30 -3.61 6.81
CA GLY A 22 -2.16 -4.77 6.59
C GLY A 22 -1.55 -5.79 5.62
N PHE A 23 -0.92 -5.31 4.55
CA PHE A 23 -0.20 -6.13 3.58
C PHE A 23 0.91 -6.94 4.24
N GLU A 24 1.80 -6.32 5.03
CA GLU A 24 2.91 -7.04 5.66
C GLU A 24 2.43 -8.08 6.67
N VAL A 25 1.36 -7.79 7.42
CA VAL A 25 0.74 -8.78 8.32
C VAL A 25 0.26 -9.98 7.51
N LEU A 26 -0.55 -9.77 6.47
CA LEU A 26 -1.09 -10.87 5.67
C LEU A 26 0.01 -11.67 4.97
N CYS A 27 1.06 -11.01 4.48
CA CYS A 27 2.22 -11.66 3.89
C CYS A 27 2.99 -12.53 4.90
N ARG A 28 3.08 -12.13 6.18
CA ARG A 28 3.69 -12.96 7.22
C ARG A 28 2.82 -14.16 7.58
N TYR A 29 1.50 -13.97 7.66
CA TYR A 29 0.55 -15.00 8.08
C TYR A 29 0.16 -15.98 6.98
N GLN A 30 0.40 -15.68 5.69
CA GLN A 30 0.11 -16.61 4.59
C GLN A 30 0.84 -17.95 4.71
N HIS A 31 1.94 -18.01 5.48
CA HIS A 31 2.70 -19.22 5.74
C HIS A 31 2.26 -19.98 7.01
N LEU A 32 1.38 -19.39 7.81
CA LEU A 32 0.91 -19.93 9.10
C LEU A 32 -0.56 -20.34 9.06
N TRP A 33 -1.38 -19.58 8.35
CA TRP A 33 -2.81 -19.82 8.23
C TRP A 33 -3.14 -20.65 6.99
N ASN A 34 -4.24 -21.41 7.07
CA ASN A 34 -4.78 -22.15 5.92
C ASN A 34 -5.54 -21.20 4.97
N ILE A 35 -4.80 -20.28 4.35
CA ILE A 35 -5.33 -19.26 3.45
C ILE A 35 -4.63 -19.26 2.08
N LYS A 36 -5.33 -18.74 1.09
CA LYS A 36 -4.78 -18.33 -0.21
C LYS A 36 -4.93 -16.82 -0.30
N LEU A 37 -3.83 -16.10 -0.03
CA LEU A 37 -3.79 -14.64 -0.15
C LEU A 37 -3.87 -14.24 -1.62
N GLN A 38 -4.79 -13.33 -1.95
CA GLN A 38 -4.93 -12.74 -3.27
C GLN A 38 -4.79 -11.22 -3.16
N LEU A 39 -3.73 -10.70 -3.75
CA LEU A 39 -3.44 -9.26 -3.77
C LEU A 39 -4.23 -8.61 -4.92
N ARG A 40 -4.96 -7.54 -4.60
CA ARG A 40 -5.82 -6.80 -5.53
C ARG A 40 -5.40 -5.32 -5.57
N PRO A 41 -4.45 -4.94 -6.46
CA PRO A 41 -4.10 -3.54 -6.68
C PRO A 41 -5.35 -2.73 -7.01
N THR A 42 -5.65 -1.70 -6.21
CA THR A 42 -6.89 -0.91 -6.29
C THR A 42 -6.62 0.57 -6.04
N LEU A 43 -7.34 1.45 -6.73
CA LEU A 43 -7.17 2.90 -6.61
C LEU A 43 -8.05 3.48 -5.49
N ILE A 44 -7.44 3.94 -4.39
CA ILE A 44 -8.17 4.50 -3.23
C ILE A 44 -8.97 5.76 -3.59
N ALA A 45 -8.45 6.56 -4.51
CA ALA A 45 -9.16 7.75 -5.01
C ALA A 45 -10.48 7.39 -5.72
N GLY A 46 -10.52 6.25 -6.42
CA GLY A 46 -11.74 5.73 -7.03
C GLY A 46 -12.77 5.32 -5.99
N ILE A 47 -12.34 4.58 -4.96
CA ILE A 47 -13.20 4.15 -3.85
C ILE A 47 -13.79 5.35 -3.10
N MET A 48 -12.96 6.34 -2.74
CA MET A 48 -13.42 7.53 -2.02
C MET A 48 -14.43 8.33 -2.84
N LYS A 49 -14.18 8.52 -4.13
CA LYS A 49 -15.11 9.20 -5.04
C LYS A 49 -16.45 8.48 -5.13
N ASP A 50 -16.42 7.17 -5.36
CA ASP A 50 -17.64 6.35 -5.53
C ASP A 50 -18.48 6.28 -4.26
N SER A 51 -17.83 6.07 -3.11
CA SER A 51 -18.50 5.99 -1.80
C SER A 51 -18.93 7.34 -1.21
N GLY A 52 -18.51 8.47 -1.81
CA GLY A 52 -18.70 9.81 -1.26
C GLY A 52 -17.86 10.09 0.00
N ASN A 53 -16.91 9.22 0.34
CA ASN A 53 -16.05 9.38 1.51
C ASN A 53 -14.91 10.39 1.23
N GLN A 54 -14.39 11.01 2.29
CA GLN A 54 -13.30 11.97 2.21
C GLN A 54 -12.05 11.44 2.93
N PRO A 55 -10.84 11.86 2.53
CA PRO A 55 -9.62 11.50 3.24
C PRO A 55 -9.71 11.89 4.73
N PRO A 56 -9.31 11.01 5.67
CA PRO A 56 -9.48 11.27 7.10
C PRO A 56 -8.72 12.51 7.58
N ALA A 57 -7.62 12.86 6.91
CA ALA A 57 -6.81 14.03 7.22
C ALA A 57 -7.51 15.38 6.96
N MET A 58 -8.61 15.39 6.19
CA MET A 58 -9.47 16.58 6.05
C MET A 58 -10.09 17.01 7.39
N VAL A 59 -10.16 16.10 8.37
CA VAL A 59 -10.54 16.43 9.75
C VAL A 59 -9.27 16.69 10.57
N PRO A 60 -9.00 17.92 11.04
CA PRO A 60 -7.72 18.28 11.66
C PRO A 60 -7.28 17.37 12.81
N ARG A 61 -8.22 17.00 13.70
CA ARG A 61 -7.94 16.10 14.82
C ARG A 61 -7.58 14.67 14.38
N LYS A 62 -8.22 14.16 13.32
CA LYS A 62 -7.88 12.84 12.76
C LYS A 62 -6.52 12.89 12.07
N GLY A 63 -6.21 13.96 11.33
CA GLY A 63 -4.87 14.16 10.76
C GLY A 63 -3.77 14.14 11.81
N GLN A 64 -3.93 14.94 12.89
CA GLN A 64 -2.99 14.95 14.01
C GLN A 64 -2.83 13.59 14.68
N TYR A 65 -3.92 12.84 14.82
CA TYR A 65 -3.89 11.49 15.37
C TYR A 65 -3.05 10.56 14.50
N ILE A 66 -3.27 10.54 13.18
CA ILE A 66 -2.51 9.72 12.23
C ILE A 66 -1.01 10.01 12.33
N PHE A 67 -0.60 11.29 12.38
CA PHE A 67 0.81 11.66 12.52
C PHE A 67 1.46 11.13 13.80
N LYS A 68 0.71 11.04 14.89
CA LYS A 68 1.19 10.50 16.18
C LYS A 68 1.16 8.98 16.22
N GLU A 69 0.22 8.36 15.53
CA GLU A 69 0.01 6.91 15.52
C GLU A 69 1.04 6.18 14.64
N ILE A 70 1.36 6.72 13.47
CA ILE A 70 2.24 6.05 12.50
C ILE A 70 3.62 5.65 13.09
N PRO A 71 4.33 6.50 13.87
CA PRO A 71 5.57 6.08 14.53
C PRO A 71 5.41 4.91 15.51
N LEU A 72 4.26 4.80 16.17
CA LEU A 72 3.95 3.69 17.08
C LEU A 72 3.69 2.41 16.29
N LEU A 73 2.90 2.51 15.21
CA LEU A 73 2.60 1.37 14.34
C LEU A 73 3.84 0.86 13.60
N LYS A 74 4.75 1.76 13.19
CA LYS A 74 6.07 1.42 12.64
C LYS A 74 6.81 0.42 13.55
N GLN A 75 6.88 0.72 14.84
CA GLN A 75 7.55 -0.12 15.83
C GLN A 75 6.77 -1.42 16.07
N PHE A 76 5.46 -1.32 16.28
CA PHE A 76 4.60 -2.46 16.57
C PHE A 76 4.61 -3.51 15.44
N PHE A 77 4.43 -3.06 14.19
CA PHE A 77 4.42 -3.94 13.03
C PHE A 77 5.81 -4.24 12.47
N GLN A 78 6.87 -3.58 12.95
CA GLN A 78 8.23 -3.71 12.41
C GLN A 78 8.26 -3.49 10.88
N VAL A 79 7.58 -2.44 10.43
CA VAL A 79 7.59 -1.99 9.03
C VAL A 79 8.30 -0.64 9.02
N PRO A 80 9.27 -0.37 8.11
CA PRO A 80 10.07 0.86 8.12
C PRO A 80 9.29 2.08 7.59
N LEU A 81 8.04 2.23 8.03
CA LEU A 81 7.11 3.28 7.68
C LEU A 81 7.57 4.64 8.26
N ASN A 82 7.67 5.63 7.40
CA ASN A 82 7.98 7.03 7.68
C ASN A 82 6.97 7.91 6.92
N ILE A 83 6.56 9.02 7.52
CA ILE A 83 5.62 9.93 6.87
C ILE A 83 6.41 10.84 5.89
N PRO A 84 6.02 10.92 4.60
CA PRO A 84 6.63 11.83 3.64
C PRO A 84 6.60 13.28 4.12
N LYS A 85 7.65 14.06 3.83
CA LYS A 85 7.75 15.44 4.32
C LYS A 85 6.57 16.31 3.89
N ASP A 86 6.09 16.14 2.67
CA ASP A 86 4.92 16.84 2.12
C ASP A 86 3.80 15.87 1.70
N PHE A 87 3.43 14.96 2.61
CA PHE A 87 2.42 13.94 2.30
C PHE A 87 1.09 14.55 1.85
N PHE A 88 0.55 15.52 2.61
CA PHE A 88 -0.75 16.14 2.30
C PHE A 88 -0.70 17.18 1.18
N GLY A 89 0.49 17.58 0.75
CA GLY A 89 0.69 18.43 -0.41
C GLY A 89 0.99 17.59 -1.65
N GLU A 90 2.26 17.51 -2.01
CA GLU A 90 2.73 16.95 -3.27
C GLU A 90 2.39 15.46 -3.45
N THR A 91 2.55 14.61 -2.43
CA THR A 91 2.35 13.15 -2.57
C THR A 91 0.88 12.81 -2.88
N VAL A 92 -0.07 13.38 -2.13
CA VAL A 92 -1.51 13.15 -2.38
C VAL A 92 -1.95 13.79 -3.70
N LYS A 93 -1.41 14.96 -4.07
CA LYS A 93 -1.72 15.62 -5.35
C LYS A 93 -1.22 14.83 -6.56
N LYS A 94 0.00 14.30 -6.49
CA LYS A 94 0.59 13.44 -7.53
C LYS A 94 -0.17 12.12 -7.64
N GLY A 95 -0.62 11.58 -6.51
CA GLY A 95 -1.39 10.34 -6.44
C GLY A 95 -0.57 9.11 -6.81
N SER A 96 -1.25 7.99 -7.05
CA SER A 96 -0.62 6.68 -7.28
C SER A 96 -1.06 6.01 -8.58
N ILE A 97 -1.76 6.71 -9.48
CA ILE A 97 -2.42 6.07 -10.64
C ILE A 97 -1.43 5.29 -11.53
N ASN A 98 -0.24 5.82 -11.79
CA ASN A 98 0.77 5.14 -12.62
C ASN A 98 1.32 3.89 -11.90
N ALA A 99 1.64 4.02 -10.61
CA ALA A 99 2.09 2.90 -9.78
C ALA A 99 1.03 1.79 -9.68
N MET A 100 -0.23 2.15 -9.44
CA MET A 100 -1.32 1.16 -9.33
C MET A 100 -1.60 0.47 -10.66
N ARG A 101 -1.54 1.19 -11.79
CA ARG A 101 -1.63 0.57 -13.13
C ARG A 101 -0.49 -0.38 -13.41
N PHE A 102 0.74 -0.01 -13.04
CA PHE A 102 1.89 -0.89 -13.16
C PHE A 102 1.71 -2.17 -12.33
N LEU A 103 1.27 -2.05 -11.07
CA LEU A 103 0.95 -3.21 -10.22
C LEU A 103 -0.18 -4.07 -10.80
N THR A 104 -1.18 -3.47 -11.46
CA THR A 104 -2.18 -4.23 -12.22
C THR A 104 -1.52 -5.04 -13.34
N THR A 105 -0.63 -4.46 -14.14
CA THR A 105 0.12 -5.20 -15.17
C THR A 105 0.95 -6.33 -14.57
N VAL A 106 1.70 -6.07 -13.48
CA VAL A 106 2.44 -7.12 -12.76
C VAL A 106 1.50 -8.24 -12.30
N SER A 107 0.31 -7.91 -11.79
CA SER A 107 -0.65 -8.93 -11.36
C SER A 107 -1.19 -9.81 -12.50
N MET A 108 -1.19 -9.29 -13.73
CA MET A 108 -1.68 -9.98 -14.93
C MET A 108 -0.59 -10.83 -15.59
N GLU A 109 0.64 -10.34 -15.63
CA GLU A 109 1.74 -10.93 -16.41
C GLU A 109 2.80 -11.63 -15.56
N GLN A 110 3.04 -11.15 -14.33
CA GLN A 110 4.08 -11.66 -13.40
C GLN A 110 3.56 -11.69 -11.95
N PRO A 111 2.48 -12.44 -11.66
CA PRO A 111 1.82 -12.42 -10.35
C PRO A 111 2.74 -12.82 -9.19
N GLU A 112 3.77 -13.63 -9.43
CA GLU A 112 4.79 -14.01 -8.45
C GLU A 112 5.66 -12.83 -7.97
N MET A 113 5.78 -11.78 -8.79
CA MET A 113 6.54 -10.57 -8.45
C MET A 113 5.68 -9.53 -7.72
N LEU A 114 4.36 -9.68 -7.72
CA LEU A 114 3.43 -8.66 -7.23
C LEU A 114 3.69 -8.26 -5.77
N GLU A 115 3.99 -9.23 -4.91
CA GLU A 115 4.31 -8.96 -3.50
C GLU A 115 5.59 -8.10 -3.38
N LYS A 116 6.67 -8.53 -4.04
CA LYS A 116 7.98 -7.85 -4.01
C LYS A 116 7.87 -6.43 -4.57
N VAL A 117 7.24 -6.27 -5.73
CA VAL A 117 7.10 -4.98 -6.41
C VAL A 117 6.19 -4.03 -5.63
N SER A 118 5.13 -4.52 -5.00
CA SER A 118 4.29 -3.67 -4.14
C SER A 118 5.07 -3.11 -2.95
N ARG A 119 5.85 -3.97 -2.28
CA ARG A 119 6.74 -3.60 -1.17
C ARG A 119 7.81 -2.59 -1.62
N GLU A 120 8.48 -2.88 -2.74
CA GLU A 120 9.07 -1.93 -3.70
C GLU A 120 8.63 -0.47 -3.59
N ILE A 121 7.40 -0.28 -4.07
CA ILE A 121 6.79 1.03 -4.26
C ILE A 121 6.46 1.66 -2.90
N TRP A 122 5.97 0.89 -1.93
CA TRP A 122 5.75 1.39 -0.57
C TRP A 122 7.05 1.88 0.06
N MET A 123 8.15 1.15 -0.06
CA MET A 123 9.44 1.57 0.47
C MET A 123 9.90 2.90 -0.15
N ARG A 124 9.65 3.12 -1.45
CA ARG A 124 9.94 4.41 -2.10
C ARG A 124 9.16 5.55 -1.44
N VAL A 125 7.84 5.52 -1.53
CA VAL A 125 7.01 6.64 -1.05
C VAL A 125 7.00 6.74 0.48
N TRP A 126 6.88 5.63 1.19
CA TRP A 126 6.60 5.59 2.63
C TRP A 126 7.78 5.18 3.51
N SER A 127 8.97 4.90 2.96
CA SER A 127 10.18 4.75 3.77
C SER A 127 11.25 5.76 3.39
N ARG A 128 11.44 5.99 2.08
CA ARG A 128 12.54 6.81 1.54
C ARG A 128 12.12 8.20 1.06
N ASP A 129 10.82 8.52 1.08
CA ASP A 129 10.28 9.79 0.59
C ASP A 129 10.65 10.04 -0.88
N GLU A 130 10.60 8.98 -1.69
CA GLU A 130 10.93 8.95 -3.12
C GLU A 130 9.67 8.96 -3.99
N ASP A 131 9.78 9.54 -5.18
CA ASP A 131 8.69 9.58 -6.16
C ASP A 131 8.29 8.17 -6.64
N ILE A 132 7.00 8.01 -6.94
CA ILE A 132 6.38 6.79 -7.50
C ILE A 132 5.48 7.10 -8.71
N THR A 133 5.58 8.30 -9.26
CA THR A 133 4.68 8.77 -10.33
C THR A 133 5.36 8.85 -11.68
N GLU A 134 6.66 9.09 -11.70
CA GLU A 134 7.48 9.11 -12.91
C GLU A 134 7.79 7.70 -13.39
N TYR A 135 7.92 7.55 -14.71
CA TYR A 135 8.25 6.27 -15.34
C TYR A 135 9.58 5.69 -14.83
N GLN A 136 10.61 6.53 -14.68
CA GLN A 136 11.91 6.09 -14.18
C GLN A 136 11.85 5.62 -12.73
N SER A 137 11.04 6.28 -11.90
CA SER A 137 10.79 5.87 -10.51
C SER A 137 10.14 4.49 -10.43
N ILE A 138 9.20 4.20 -11.34
CA ILE A 138 8.53 2.90 -11.41
C ILE A 138 9.47 1.83 -11.98
N LEU A 139 10.27 2.14 -13.01
CA LEU A 139 11.26 1.19 -13.53
C LEU A 139 12.29 0.76 -12.48
N ALA A 140 12.67 1.65 -11.57
CA ALA A 140 13.63 1.35 -10.52
C ALA A 140 13.17 0.22 -9.57
N VAL A 141 11.87 -0.11 -9.54
CA VAL A 141 11.35 -1.22 -8.73
C VAL A 141 11.23 -2.56 -9.49
N SER A 142 11.53 -2.58 -10.79
CA SER A 142 11.31 -3.72 -11.70
C SER A 142 12.46 -4.73 -11.77
N VAL A 143 13.39 -4.72 -10.81
CA VAL A 143 14.63 -5.54 -10.83
C VAL A 143 14.44 -6.92 -10.19
#